data_AF-A0A2V5NIK6-F1
#
_entry.id   AF-A0A2V5NIK6-F1
#
_cell.length_a   1.000
_cell.length_b   1.000
_cell.length_c   1.000
_cell.angle_alpha   90.00
_cell.angle_beta   90.00
_cell.angle_gamma   90.00
#
_symmetry.space_group_name_H-M   'P 1'
#
loop_
_entity.id
_entity.type
_entity.pdbx_description
1 polymer ?
#
loop_
_entity_poly.entity_id
_entity_poly.type
_entity_poly.pdbx_seq_one_letter_code
_entity_poly.pdbx_strand_id
1 'polypeptide(L)' 'MTAEQARWFLDGLIYMNIHTGLNPDGEIRAQLAAVRKLNFVARLNGANERPNP' A
#
# COMPACT_ATOMS: atom_id res chain seq x y z
N MET A 1 -8.88 7.70 15.29
CA MET A 1 -8.81 7.96 13.83
C MET A 1 -10.23 8.07 13.32
N THR A 2 -10.57 9.13 12.59
CA THR A 2 -11.89 9.22 11.96
C THR A 2 -11.96 8.23 10.80
N ALA A 3 -13.17 7.81 10.40
CA ALA A 3 -13.34 6.91 9.26
C ALA A 3 -12.74 7.49 7.96
N GLU A 4 -12.72 8.82 7.84
CA GLU A 4 -12.17 9.53 6.69
C GLU A 4 -10.64 9.48 6.65
N GLN A 5 -9.97 9.66 7.80
CA GLN A 5 -8.51 9.53 7.89
C GLN A 5 -8.03 8.13 7.51
N ALA A 6 -8.79 7.09 7.88
CA ALA A 6 -8.50 5.72 7.48
C ALA A 6 -8.61 5.55 5.95
N ARG A 7 -9.60 6.19 5.32
CA ARG A 7 -9.73 6.16 3.85
C ARG A 7 -8.55 6.83 3.17
N TRP A 8 -8.12 8.01 3.62
CA TRP A 8 -6.94 8.68 3.05
C TRP A 8 -5.68 7.81 3.12
N PHE A 9 -5.49 7.06 4.21
CA PHE A 9 -4.36 6.13 4.32
C PHE A 9 -4.46 4.97 3.32
N LEU A 10 -5.65 4.37 3.16
CA LEU A 10 -5.88 3.27 2.21
C LEU A 10 -5.76 3.73 0.75
N ASP A 11 -6.18 4.97 0.46
CA ASP A 11 -6.09 5.59 -0.86
C ASP A 11 -4.69 6.19 -1.14
N GLY A 12 -3.78 6.12 -0.16
CA GLY A 12 -2.40 6.59 -0.30
C GLY A 12 -2.29 8.11 -0.46
N LEU A 13 -3.16 8.87 0.20
CA LEU A 13 -3.23 10.34 0.12
C LEU A 13 -2.45 11.05 1.23
N ILE A 14 -1.72 10.30 2.07
CA ILE A 14 -0.97 10.86 3.19
C ILE A 14 0.49 11.08 2.78
N TYR A 15 0.92 12.34 2.89
CA TYR A 15 2.29 12.75 2.62
C TYR A 15 2.95 13.28 3.89
N MET A 16 4.22 12.94 4.10
CA MET A 16 5.02 13.42 5.23
C MET A 16 6.32 14.06 4.74
N ASN A 17 6.62 15.23 5.29
CA ASN A 17 7.91 15.90 5.18
C ASN A 17 8.46 16.15 6.59
N ILE A 18 9.69 15.71 6.86
CA ILE A 18 10.38 15.89 8.13
C ILE A 18 11.41 16.99 7.95
N HIS A 19 11.41 17.95 8.87
CA HIS A 19 12.28 19.12 8.84
C HIS A 19 13.22 19.12 10.05
N THR A 20 14.41 19.68 9.87
CA THR A 20 15.33 19.98 10.98
C THR A 20 15.74 21.45 10.92
N GLY A 21 16.39 21.95 11.97
CA GLY A 21 16.92 23.32 11.95
C GLY A 21 17.97 23.55 10.87
N LEU A 22 18.73 22.51 10.48
CA LEU A 22 19.70 22.59 9.39
C LEU A 22 19.06 22.47 8.01
N ASN A 23 17.94 21.74 7.90
CA ASN A 23 17.22 21.54 6.64
C ASN A 23 15.74 21.97 6.77
N PRO A 24 15.47 23.29 6.76
CA PRO A 24 14.12 23.83 6.92
C PRO A 24 13.20 23.54 5.72
N ASP A 25 13.75 23.28 4.53
CA ASP A 25 12.94 22.93 3.34
C ASP A 25 12.55 21.44 3.28
N GLY A 26 13.05 20.63 4.22
CA GLY A 26 12.74 19.22 4.37
C GLY A 26 13.96 18.33 4.21
N GLU A 27 14.21 17.51 5.23
CA GLU A 27 15.30 16.54 5.29
C GLU A 27 14.87 15.18 4.74
N ILE A 28 13.65 14.71 5.06
CA ILE A 28 13.14 13.41 4.62
C ILE A 28 11.69 13.56 4.13
N ARG A 29 11.39 12.99 2.96
CA ARG A 29 10.06 13.01 2.33
C ARG A 29 9.56 11.59 2.11
N ALA A 30 8.31 11.33 2.46
CA ALA A 30 7.70 10.01 2.32
C ALA A 30 6.22 10.10 1.91
N GLN A 31 5.82 9.22 1.00
CA GLN A 31 4.42 8.93 0.72
C GLN A 31 3.98 7.73 1.58
N LEU A 32 2.96 7.92 2.41
CA LEU A 32 2.42 6.85 3.23
C LEU A 32 1.18 6.26 2.54
N ALA A 33 1.31 5.00 2.14
CA ALA A 33 0.23 4.24 1.54
C ALA A 33 0.15 2.85 2.17
N ALA A 34 -1.06 2.30 2.22
CA ALA A 34 -1.24 0.89 2.57
C ALA A 34 -0.51 0.02 1.54
N VAL A 35 0.45 -0.79 2.00
CA VAL A 35 1.12 -1.78 1.15
C VAL A 35 0.07 -2.82 0.75
N ARG A 36 -0.33 -2.81 -0.52
CA ARG A 36 -1.18 -3.86 -1.05
C ARG A 36 -0.39 -5.16 -1.04
N LYS A 37 -0.81 -6.13 -0.23
CA LYS A 37 -0.37 -7.52 -0.40
C LYS A 37 -0.87 -7.99 -1.76
N LEU A 38 0.05 -8.19 -2.69
CA LEU A 38 -0.25 -8.83 -3.96
C LEU A 38 -0.51 -10.32 -3.65
N ASN A 39 -1.78 -10.67 -3.46
CA ASN A 39 -2.18 -12.05 -3.22
C ASN A 39 -2.36 -12.74 -4.56
N PHE A 40 -1.42 -13.60 -4.95
CA PHE A 40 -1.65 -14.55 -6.03
C PHE A 40 -2.48 -15.70 -5.49
N VAL A 41 -3.74 -15.77 -5.89
CA VAL A 41 -4.65 -16.84 -5.49
C VAL A 41 -4.84 -17.78 -6.67
N ALA A 42 -4.32 -18.99 -6.56
CA ALA A 42 -4.71 -20.10 -7.43
C ALA A 42 -5.84 -20.86 -6.75
N ARG A 43 -7.01 -20.97 -7.42
CA ARG A 43 -8.06 -21.88 -6.99
C ARG A 43 -7.75 -23.25 -7.59
N LEU A 44 -7.42 -24.23 -6.76
CA LEU A 44 -7.15 -25.60 -7.19
C LEU A 44 -8.45 -26.42 -7.02
N ASN A 45 -9.09 -26.76 -8.13
CA ASN A 45 -10.27 -27.62 -8.17
C ASN A 45 -10.22 -28.52 -9.42
N GLY A 46 -11.04 -29.58 -9.44
CA GLY A 46 -11.05 -30.54 -10.57
C GLY A 46 -11.50 -29.92 -11.91
N ALA A 47 -12.21 -28.79 -11.90
CA ALA A 47 -12.57 -28.08 -13.14
C ALA A 47 -11.37 -27.36 -13.79
N ASN A 48 -10.29 -27.13 -13.03
CA ASN A 48 -9.04 -26.56 -13.50
C ASN A 48 -8.02 -27.64 -13.92
N GLU A 49 -8.35 -28.92 -13.74
CA GLU A 49 -7.53 -30.02 -14.23
C GLU A 49 -7.62 -30.10 -15.76
N ARG A 50 -6.47 -30.16 -16.45
CA ARG A 50 -6.40 -30.53 -17.86
C ARG A 50 -5.74 -31.90 -17.96
N PRO A 51 -6.53 -32.99 -17.97
CA PRO A 51 -6.01 -34.34 -18.02
C PRO A 51 -5.66 -34.68 -19.47
N ASN A 52 -4.56 -34.15 -20.01
CA ASN A 52 -3.95 -34.65 -21.24
C ASN A 52 -2.42 -34.53 -21.12
N PRO A 53 -1.64 -35.57 -21.48
CA PRO A 53 -0.18 -35.49 -21.56
C PRO A 53 0.31 -34.49 -22.60
#